data_AF-A0A2V8Q7S7-F1
#
_entry.id   AF-A0A2V8Q7S7-F1
#
_cell.length_a   1.000
_cell.length_b   1.000
_cell.length_c   1.000
_cell.angle_alpha   90.00
_cell.angle_beta   90.00
_cell.angle_gamma   90.00
#
_symmetry.space_group_name_H-M   'P 1'
#
loop_
_entity.id
_entity.type
_entity.pdbx_description
1 polymer ?
#
loop_
_entity_poly.entity_id
_entity_poly.type
_entity_poly.pdbx_seq_one_letter_code
_entity_poly.pdbx_strand_id
1 'polypeptide(L)'
;MIKSFNPPDFSRFQMRALIIGAVGFLLLLIGAVINREEFFQAYLIGFAFWTGISVGSLALLMLQHLTGGGWGFVIRRILEASTRTIPLVVALFIPIIIGSHSLYEWTHKEVLEANKVISFKTPYLNLSFFTVRAVVYLGAWFLLAFFLNKWSLQQDRTGDRSYAKNMRVLSGPGMVILIFTVTFASIDWFMSLEAEWFSTIYGFLFVAAWTLTALAFTITALATLSKGEPLNQIVAPLHFHDLGKLLLALVMLWSYFSFSQFLIILCGAVPVPVITKFETQSAQADTRSGAGARDAPDRFVPGAGTRIRS
;
A
#
# COMPACT_ATOMS: atom_id res chain seq x y z
N MET A 1 -14.40 21.83 31.42
CA MET A 1 -13.90 22.31 30.11
C MET A 1 -12.40 22.00 30.07
N ILE A 2 -12.01 20.82 29.55
CA ILE A 2 -10.60 20.40 29.52
C ILE A 2 -9.91 21.23 28.43
N LYS A 3 -9.06 22.19 28.81
CA LYS A 3 -8.13 22.83 27.86
C LYS A 3 -7.39 21.70 27.15
N SER A 4 -7.55 21.59 25.83
CA SER A 4 -6.72 20.69 25.04
C SER A 4 -5.27 21.07 25.31
N PHE A 5 -4.53 20.22 26.02
CA PHE A 5 -3.10 20.39 26.18
C PHE A 5 -2.49 20.11 24.81
N ASN A 6 -2.37 21.17 24.01
CA ASN A 6 -1.62 21.17 22.77
C ASN A 6 -0.29 21.82 23.12
N PRO A 7 0.81 21.05 23.28
CA PRO A 7 2.10 21.65 23.55
C PRO A 7 2.41 22.67 22.43
N PRO A 8 2.95 23.85 22.77
CA PRO A 8 3.10 24.97 21.83
C PRO A 8 3.91 24.65 20.56
N ASP A 9 4.66 23.54 20.51
CA ASP A 9 5.42 23.11 19.35
C ASP A 9 4.62 22.36 18.28
N PHE A 10 3.55 21.62 18.64
CA PHE A 10 2.81 20.82 17.66
C PHE A 10 2.00 21.66 16.69
N SER A 11 1.47 22.81 17.14
CA SER A 11 0.68 23.72 16.30
C SER A 11 1.50 24.29 15.13
N ARG A 12 2.80 24.55 15.36
CA ARG A 12 3.73 25.03 14.32
C ARG A 12 4.02 23.95 13.29
N PHE A 13 4.29 22.72 13.72
CA PHE A 13 4.48 21.59 12.81
C PHE A 13 3.22 21.31 11.99
N GLN A 14 2.06 21.31 12.63
CA GLN A 14 0.77 21.14 11.97
C GLN A 14 0.54 22.24 10.92
N MET A 15 0.76 23.51 11.26
CA MET A 15 0.58 24.63 10.34
C MET A 15 1.54 24.53 9.14
N ARG A 16 2.82 24.24 9.38
CA ARG A 16 3.80 24.05 8.30
C ARG A 16 3.43 22.89 7.38
N ALA A 17 3.01 21.77 7.95
CA ALA A 17 2.55 20.62 7.17
C ALA A 17 1.29 20.94 6.36
N LEU A 18 0.36 21.72 6.91
CA LEU A 18 -0.84 22.19 6.19
C LEU A 18 -0.48 23.13 5.05
N ILE A 19 0.45 24.07 5.24
CA ILE A 19 0.91 24.96 4.18
C ILE A 19 1.58 24.17 3.06
N ILE A 20 2.50 23.27 3.40
CA ILE A 20 3.17 22.40 2.42
C ILE A 20 2.14 21.54 1.68
N GLY A 21 1.17 20.97 2.41
CA GLY A 21 0.07 20.19 1.83
C GLY A 21 -0.82 21.01 0.91
N ALA A 22 -1.15 22.26 1.28
CA ALA A 22 -1.94 23.16 0.45
C ALA A 22 -1.21 23.57 -0.82
N VAL A 23 0.09 23.89 -0.74
CA VAL A 23 0.92 24.16 -1.91
C VAL A 23 1.02 22.92 -2.80
N GLY A 24 1.27 21.74 -2.22
CA GLY A 24 1.28 20.48 -2.95
C GLY A 24 -0.05 20.17 -3.63
N PHE A 25 -1.17 20.44 -2.96
CA PHE A 25 -2.51 20.29 -3.54
C PHE A 25 -2.76 21.25 -4.71
N LEU A 26 -2.32 22.50 -4.61
CA LEU A 26 -2.41 23.47 -5.71
C LEU A 26 -1.58 23.02 -6.92
N LEU A 27 -0.35 22.54 -6.71
CA LEU A 27 0.48 21.99 -7.78
C LEU A 27 -0.15 20.75 -8.42
N LEU A 28 -0.79 19.91 -7.61
CA LEU A 28 -1.54 18.74 -8.06
C LEU A 28 -2.75 19.14 -8.94
N LEU A 29 -3.47 20.20 -8.59
CA LEU A 29 -4.55 20.75 -9.42
C LEU A 29 -4.04 21.32 -10.76
N ILE A 30 -2.88 21.99 -10.76
CA ILE A 30 -2.24 22.47 -11.99
C ILE A 30 -1.88 21.27 -12.89
N GLY A 31 -1.30 20.23 -12.31
CA GLY A 31 -0.98 18.99 -13.04
C GLY A 31 -2.20 18.34 -13.68
N ALA A 32 -3.35 18.36 -12.99
CA ALA A 32 -4.61 17.81 -13.49
C ALA A 32 -5.11 18.51 -14.77
N VAL A 33 -4.79 19.80 -14.95
CA VAL A 33 -5.17 20.59 -16.13
C VAL A 33 -4.18 20.40 -17.29
N ILE A 34 -2.90 20.17 -16.99
CA ILE A 34 -1.85 20.01 -18.00
C ILE A 34 -1.93 18.63 -18.68
N ASN A 35 -1.90 17.56 -17.89
CA ASN A 35 -1.97 16.19 -18.40
C ASN A 35 -2.78 15.32 -17.45
N ARG A 36 -3.99 14.97 -17.88
CA ARG A 36 -4.95 14.22 -17.07
C ARG A 36 -4.53 12.77 -16.83
N GLU A 37 -3.85 12.13 -17.76
CA GLU A 37 -3.42 10.72 -17.63
C GLU A 37 -2.26 10.60 -16.63
N GLU A 38 -1.20 11.39 -16.84
CA GLU A 38 -0.06 11.45 -15.91
C GLU A 38 -0.49 11.85 -14.50
N PHE A 39 -1.45 12.77 -14.40
CA PHE A 39 -2.04 13.17 -13.13
C PHE A 39 -2.58 11.97 -12.35
N PHE A 40 -3.44 11.15 -12.94
CA PHE A 40 -4.05 10.05 -12.21
C PHE A 40 -3.04 8.95 -11.85
N GLN A 41 -2.07 8.68 -12.72
CA GLN A 41 -1.00 7.73 -12.43
C GLN A 41 -0.15 8.18 -11.22
N ALA A 42 0.28 9.45 -11.21
CA ALA A 42 1.02 10.02 -10.09
C ALA A 42 0.17 10.11 -8.81
N TYR A 43 -1.12 10.45 -8.95
CA TYR A 43 -2.07 10.49 -7.86
C TYR A 43 -2.22 9.13 -7.18
N LEU A 44 -2.32 8.05 -7.97
CA LEU A 44 -2.47 6.70 -7.45
C LEU A 44 -1.25 6.25 -6.64
N ILE A 45 -0.03 6.62 -7.08
CA ILE A 45 1.22 6.35 -6.33
C ILE A 45 1.21 7.10 -5.00
N GLY A 46 0.85 8.38 -5.00
CA GLY A 46 0.74 9.18 -3.77
C GLY A 46 -0.32 8.61 -2.82
N PHE A 47 -1.48 8.24 -3.36
CA PHE A 47 -2.55 7.58 -2.62
C PHE A 47 -2.07 6.27 -1.98
N ALA A 48 -1.32 5.43 -2.71
CA ALA A 48 -0.75 4.19 -2.21
C ALA A 48 0.16 4.42 -1.00
N PHE A 49 1.02 5.43 -1.07
CA PHE A 49 1.96 5.77 -0.01
C PHE A 49 1.25 6.22 1.28
N TRP A 50 0.33 7.19 1.18
CA TRP A 50 -0.39 7.71 2.34
C TRP A 50 -1.38 6.71 2.94
N THR A 51 -2.00 5.87 2.10
CA THR A 51 -2.80 4.73 2.55
C THR A 51 -1.92 3.72 3.28
N GLY A 52 -0.72 3.45 2.77
CA GLY A 52 0.23 2.55 3.41
C GLY A 52 0.64 2.98 4.82
N ILE A 53 0.87 4.27 5.03
CA ILE A 53 1.12 4.81 6.39
C ILE A 53 -0.11 4.59 7.29
N SER A 54 -1.30 4.95 6.82
CA SER A 54 -2.53 4.94 7.64
C SER A 54 -2.98 3.51 7.98
N VAL A 55 -3.11 2.65 6.97
CA VAL A 55 -3.59 1.27 7.09
C VAL A 55 -2.49 0.36 7.65
N GLY A 56 -1.22 0.58 7.30
CA GLY A 56 -0.10 -0.11 7.92
C GLY A 56 0.02 0.22 9.42
N SER A 57 -0.30 1.44 9.83
CA SER A 57 -0.35 1.80 11.26
C SER A 57 -1.48 1.06 11.98
N LEU A 58 -2.61 0.83 11.30
CA LEU A 58 -3.72 0.03 11.83
C LEU A 58 -3.30 -1.43 12.04
N ALA A 59 -2.55 -2.03 11.10
CA ALA A 59 -1.94 -3.35 11.27
C ALA A 59 -1.04 -3.40 12.51
N LEU A 60 -0.07 -2.48 12.61
CA LEU A 60 0.85 -2.43 13.74
C LEU A 60 0.14 -2.23 15.09
N LEU A 61 -0.91 -1.40 15.11
CA LEU A 61 -1.71 -1.15 16.32
C LEU A 61 -2.43 -2.42 16.78
N MET A 62 -3.08 -3.14 15.87
CA MET A 62 -3.73 -4.41 16.19
C MET A 62 -2.72 -5.49 16.61
N LEU A 63 -1.57 -5.55 15.94
CA LEU A 63 -0.48 -6.47 16.30
C LEU A 63 0.02 -6.18 17.73
N GLN A 64 0.15 -4.91 18.10
CA GLN A 64 0.54 -4.49 19.44
C GLN A 64 -0.48 -4.93 20.49
N HIS A 65 -1.77 -4.76 20.22
CA HIS A 65 -2.84 -5.19 21.13
C HIS A 65 -2.89 -6.72 21.32
N LEU A 66 -2.51 -7.49 20.30
CA LEU A 66 -2.45 -8.95 20.37
C LEU A 66 -1.23 -9.46 21.14
N THR A 67 -0.06 -8.88 20.88
CA THR A 67 1.22 -9.33 21.43
C THR A 67 1.51 -8.77 22.82
N GLY A 68 1.01 -7.58 23.16
CA GLY A 68 1.21 -6.95 24.46
C GLY A 68 2.65 -6.54 24.75
N GLY A 69 3.52 -6.47 23.74
CA GLY A 69 4.96 -6.20 23.90
C GLY A 69 5.27 -4.75 24.33
N GLY A 70 6.34 -4.60 25.12
CA GLY A 70 6.87 -3.32 25.61
C GLY A 70 7.16 -2.30 24.51
N TRP A 71 7.72 -2.76 23.38
CA TRP A 71 8.10 -1.95 22.21
C TRP A 71 6.92 -1.12 21.66
N GLY A 72 5.70 -1.64 21.76
CA GLY A 72 4.53 -1.02 21.19
C GLY A 72 3.98 0.16 22.01
N PHE A 73 4.30 0.25 23.30
CA PHE A 73 3.76 1.30 24.17
C PHE A 73 4.25 2.69 23.77
N VAL A 74 5.52 2.84 23.41
CA VAL A 74 6.12 4.14 23.06
C VAL A 74 5.66 4.65 21.70
N ILE A 75 5.25 3.76 20.79
CA ILE A 75 4.76 4.13 19.46
C ILE A 75 3.23 4.17 19.36
N ARG A 76 2.51 3.62 20.34
CA ARG A 76 1.04 3.45 20.28
C ARG A 76 0.30 4.73 19.92
N ARG A 77 0.69 5.87 20.50
CA ARG A 77 0.02 7.16 20.24
C ARG A 77 0.29 7.70 18.85
N ILE A 78 1.46 7.44 18.30
CA ILE A 78 1.81 7.77 16.92
C ILE A 78 0.97 6.91 15.98
N LEU A 79 0.87 5.60 16.24
CA LEU A 79 0.04 4.68 15.45
C LEU A 79 -1.45 5.08 15.50
N GLU A 80 -1.99 5.36 16.69
CA GLU A 80 -3.36 5.85 16.85
C GLU A 80 -3.59 7.15 16.07
N ALA A 81 -2.67 8.11 16.14
CA ALA A 81 -2.75 9.35 15.37
C ALA A 81 -2.73 9.09 13.85
N SER A 82 -1.85 8.21 13.37
CA SER A 82 -1.80 7.80 11.96
C SER A 82 -3.09 7.11 11.52
N THR A 83 -3.72 6.27 12.34
CA THR A 83 -5.00 5.65 11.95
C THR A 83 -6.16 6.65 11.85
N ARG A 84 -6.07 7.82 12.51
CA ARG A 84 -7.08 8.89 12.42
C ARG A 84 -7.04 9.64 11.08
N THR A 85 -6.07 9.37 10.20
CA THR A 85 -6.07 9.88 8.82
C THR A 85 -6.82 8.97 7.84
N ILE A 86 -7.31 7.80 8.26
CA ILE A 86 -8.14 6.93 7.40
C ILE A 86 -9.38 7.64 6.83
N PRO A 87 -10.12 8.49 7.56
CA PRO A 87 -11.22 9.25 6.96
C PRO A 87 -10.77 10.14 5.78
N LEU A 88 -9.54 10.67 5.83
CA LEU A 88 -8.94 11.40 4.72
C LEU A 88 -8.62 10.45 3.55
N VAL A 89 -8.10 9.24 3.82
CA VAL A 89 -7.89 8.21 2.78
C VAL A 89 -9.21 7.87 2.07
N VAL A 90 -10.32 7.76 2.80
CA VAL A 90 -11.65 7.54 2.21
C VAL A 90 -12.01 8.67 1.23
N ALA A 91 -11.82 9.93 1.62
CA ALA A 91 -12.10 11.07 0.77
C ALA A 91 -11.15 11.14 -0.45
N LEU A 92 -9.87 10.84 -0.25
CA LEU A 92 -8.85 10.82 -1.30
C LEU A 92 -9.00 9.65 -2.27
N PHE A 93 -9.89 8.69 -2.00
CA PHE A 93 -10.23 7.66 -2.99
C PHE A 93 -11.20 8.16 -4.07
N ILE A 94 -11.95 9.23 -3.81
CA ILE A 94 -12.97 9.75 -4.73
C ILE A 94 -12.38 10.09 -6.12
N PRO A 95 -11.24 10.81 -6.23
CA PRO A 95 -10.63 11.09 -7.53
C PRO A 95 -10.24 9.83 -8.33
N ILE A 96 -9.93 8.71 -7.67
CA ILE A 96 -9.57 7.45 -8.36
C ILE A 96 -10.80 6.86 -9.05
N ILE A 97 -11.99 6.96 -8.45
CA ILE A 97 -13.23 6.52 -9.09
C ILE A 97 -13.55 7.41 -10.30
N ILE A 98 -13.42 8.73 -10.14
CA ILE A 98 -13.66 9.71 -11.23
C ILE A 98 -12.66 9.51 -12.37
N GLY A 99 -11.41 9.20 -12.06
CA GLY A 99 -10.33 8.92 -13.00
C GLY A 99 -10.22 7.47 -13.45
N SER A 100 -11.18 6.62 -13.12
CA SER A 100 -11.10 5.17 -13.37
C SER A 100 -10.86 4.84 -14.85
N HIS A 101 -11.51 5.57 -15.75
CA HIS A 101 -11.30 5.41 -17.19
C HIS A 101 -9.89 5.78 -17.67
N SER A 102 -9.20 6.70 -16.99
CA SER A 102 -7.82 7.06 -17.35
C SER A 102 -6.79 6.12 -16.72
N LEU A 103 -7.16 5.39 -15.67
CA LEU A 103 -6.25 4.49 -14.94
C LEU A 103 -6.32 3.05 -15.42
N TYR A 104 -7.52 2.57 -15.74
CA TYR A 104 -7.79 1.14 -15.88
C TYR A 104 -8.23 0.79 -17.29
N GLU A 105 -7.42 0.02 -18.00
CA GLU A 105 -7.67 -0.40 -19.38
C GLU A 105 -8.99 -1.20 -19.51
N TRP A 106 -9.32 -2.01 -18.49
CA TRP A 106 -10.52 -2.86 -18.45
C TRP A 106 -11.85 -2.09 -18.42
N THR A 107 -11.80 -0.76 -18.33
CA THR A 107 -12.98 0.10 -18.42
C THR A 107 -13.36 0.46 -19.86
N HIS A 108 -12.47 0.24 -20.84
CA HIS A 108 -12.70 0.55 -22.24
C HIS A 108 -13.30 -0.63 -22.98
N LYS A 109 -14.41 -0.40 -23.71
CA LYS A 109 -15.10 -1.46 -24.48
C LYS A 109 -14.21 -2.08 -25.54
N GLU A 110 -13.39 -1.28 -26.22
CA GLU A 110 -12.47 -1.72 -27.27
C GLU A 110 -11.48 -2.79 -26.74
N VAL A 111 -10.99 -2.61 -25.51
CA VAL A 111 -10.08 -3.56 -24.85
C VAL A 111 -10.81 -4.86 -24.49
N LEU A 112 -12.06 -4.77 -24.05
CA LEU A 112 -12.88 -5.95 -23.72
C LEU A 112 -13.22 -6.79 -24.95
N GLU A 113 -13.48 -6.15 -26.09
CA GLU A 113 -13.77 -6.82 -27.35
C GLU A 113 -12.51 -7.45 -27.98
N ALA A 114 -11.36 -6.76 -27.85
CA ALA A 114 -10.08 -7.25 -28.37
C ALA A 114 -9.47 -8.38 -27.52
N ASN A 115 -9.64 -8.35 -26.18
CA ASN A 115 -8.97 -9.29 -25.27
C ASN A 115 -9.95 -10.19 -24.49
N LYS A 116 -10.00 -11.47 -24.89
CA LYS A 116 -10.80 -12.50 -24.23
C LYS A 116 -10.44 -12.71 -22.75
N VAL A 117 -9.16 -12.60 -22.37
CA VAL A 117 -8.71 -12.78 -20.97
C VAL A 117 -9.32 -11.72 -20.07
N ILE A 118 -9.32 -10.46 -20.51
CA ILE A 118 -9.90 -9.34 -19.76
C ILE A 118 -11.44 -9.48 -19.75
N SER A 119 -12.04 -9.88 -20.88
CA SER A 119 -13.49 -10.13 -20.95
C SER A 119 -13.95 -11.18 -19.92
N PHE A 120 -13.19 -12.25 -19.68
CA PHE A 120 -13.52 -13.25 -18.64
C PHE A 120 -13.46 -12.69 -17.21
N LYS A 121 -12.68 -11.63 -16.97
CA LYS A 121 -12.54 -10.97 -15.66
C LYS A 121 -13.64 -9.94 -15.38
N THR A 122 -14.47 -9.59 -16.37
CA THR A 122 -15.55 -8.58 -16.23
C THR A 122 -16.55 -8.81 -15.08
N PRO A 123 -16.89 -10.06 -14.67
CA PRO A 123 -17.74 -10.24 -13.48
C PRO A 123 -17.12 -9.66 -12.21
N TYR A 124 -15.78 -9.62 -12.14
CA TYR A 124 -15.02 -9.03 -11.04
C TYR A 124 -14.58 -7.58 -11.34
N LEU A 125 -14.01 -7.35 -12.52
CA LEU A 125 -13.51 -6.05 -13.01
C LEU A 125 -14.61 -5.30 -13.77
N ASN A 126 -15.56 -4.75 -13.04
CA ASN A 126 -16.52 -3.78 -13.55
C ASN A 126 -16.64 -2.61 -12.56
N LEU A 127 -16.96 -1.41 -13.07
CA LEU A 127 -16.88 -0.18 -12.28
C LEU A 127 -17.83 -0.18 -11.07
N SER A 128 -19.04 -0.72 -11.23
CA SER A 128 -20.02 -0.81 -10.13
C SER A 128 -19.52 -1.71 -9.00
N PHE A 129 -19.08 -2.94 -9.33
CA PHE A 129 -18.61 -3.88 -8.32
C PHE A 129 -17.27 -3.46 -7.71
N PHE A 130 -16.37 -2.88 -8.51
CA PHE A 130 -15.13 -2.24 -8.03
C PHE A 130 -15.43 -1.16 -6.98
N THR A 131 -16.39 -0.27 -7.26
CA THR A 131 -16.76 0.82 -6.33
C THR A 131 -17.36 0.28 -5.04
N VAL A 132 -18.27 -0.70 -5.13
CA VAL A 132 -18.86 -1.35 -3.94
C VAL A 132 -17.77 -1.99 -3.09
N ARG A 133 -16.86 -2.76 -3.69
CA ARG A 133 -15.74 -3.39 -2.99
C ARG A 133 -14.83 -2.37 -2.31
N ALA A 134 -14.47 -1.30 -3.01
CA ALA A 134 -13.68 -0.22 -2.42
C ALA A 134 -14.36 0.41 -1.20
N VAL A 135 -15.67 0.65 -1.25
CA VAL A 135 -16.45 1.14 -0.10
C VAL A 135 -16.43 0.13 1.05
N VAL A 136 -16.52 -1.17 0.78
CA VAL A 136 -16.41 -2.21 1.82
C VAL A 136 -15.03 -2.19 2.49
N TYR A 137 -13.95 -2.11 1.72
CA TYR A 137 -12.57 -2.11 2.26
C TYR A 137 -12.32 -0.87 3.12
N LEU A 138 -12.60 0.30 2.56
CA LEU A 138 -12.47 1.59 3.22
C LEU A 138 -13.36 1.69 4.47
N GLY A 139 -14.58 1.19 4.38
CA GLY A 139 -15.52 1.12 5.51
C GLY A 139 -15.02 0.20 6.63
N ALA A 140 -14.49 -0.98 6.28
CA ALA A 140 -13.91 -1.90 7.26
C ALA A 140 -12.72 -1.27 7.99
N TRP A 141 -11.79 -0.63 7.26
CA TRP A 141 -10.63 0.05 7.85
C TRP A 141 -11.05 1.23 8.72
N PHE A 142 -12.01 2.03 8.26
CA PHE A 142 -12.57 3.13 9.02
C PHE A 142 -13.20 2.66 10.33
N LEU A 143 -14.04 1.61 10.29
CA LEU A 143 -14.70 1.08 11.49
C LEU A 143 -13.69 0.53 12.49
N LEU A 144 -12.71 -0.27 12.03
CA LEU A 144 -11.66 -0.81 12.89
C LEU A 144 -10.88 0.33 13.57
N ALA A 145 -10.44 1.32 12.81
CA ALA A 145 -9.72 2.47 13.36
C ALA A 145 -10.60 3.29 14.31
N PHE A 146 -11.87 3.52 13.98
CA PHE A 146 -12.81 4.27 14.81
C PHE A 146 -12.98 3.61 16.19
N PHE A 147 -13.27 2.31 16.24
CA PHE A 147 -13.48 1.60 17.51
C PHE A 147 -12.20 1.53 18.35
N LEU A 148 -11.05 1.21 17.74
CA LEU A 148 -9.78 1.16 18.46
C LEU A 148 -9.41 2.54 19.04
N ASN A 149 -9.54 3.62 18.28
CA ASN A 149 -9.28 4.97 18.78
C ASN A 149 -10.29 5.41 19.86
N LYS A 150 -11.57 5.08 19.68
CA LYS A 150 -12.63 5.40 20.64
C LYS A 150 -12.37 4.73 21.99
N TRP A 151 -12.08 3.43 21.99
CA TRP A 151 -11.79 2.70 23.22
C TRP A 151 -10.47 3.11 23.85
N SER A 152 -9.46 3.43 23.05
CA SER A 152 -8.20 3.97 23.57
C SER A 152 -8.42 5.29 24.33
N LEU A 153 -9.22 6.21 23.77
CA LEU A 153 -9.57 7.46 24.44
C LEU A 153 -10.43 7.25 25.70
N GLN A 154 -11.33 6.27 25.69
CA GLN A 154 -12.15 5.93 26.86
C GLN A 154 -11.29 5.33 27.98
N GLN A 155 -10.34 4.45 27.64
CA GLN A 155 -9.38 3.90 28.58
C GLN A 155 -8.57 5.01 29.27
N ASP A 156 -8.13 6.04 28.54
CA ASP A 156 -7.38 7.16 29.10
C ASP A 156 -8.21 8.03 30.06
N ARG A 157 -9.52 8.12 29.82
CA ARG A 157 -10.44 8.93 30.65
C ARG A 157 -10.91 8.21 31.90
N THR A 158 -11.19 6.91 31.82
CA THR A 158 -11.80 6.15 32.92
C THR A 158 -10.81 5.28 33.68
N GLY A 159 -9.65 4.95 33.08
CA GLY A 159 -8.71 3.97 33.63
C GLY A 159 -9.23 2.52 33.58
N ASP A 160 -10.40 2.28 32.96
CA ASP A 160 -11.03 0.96 32.94
C ASP A 160 -10.30 0.00 32.00
N ARG A 161 -9.87 -1.15 32.56
CA ARG A 161 -9.16 -2.21 31.83
C ARG A 161 -10.05 -2.96 30.85
N SER A 162 -11.38 -2.84 30.96
CA SER A 162 -12.33 -3.46 30.02
C SER A 162 -12.08 -3.00 28.57
N TYR A 163 -11.71 -1.73 28.36
CA TYR A 163 -11.41 -1.18 27.04
C TYR A 163 -10.15 -1.79 26.42
N ALA A 164 -9.11 -2.07 27.22
CA ALA A 164 -7.93 -2.78 26.75
C ALA A 164 -8.27 -4.20 26.27
N LYS A 165 -9.17 -4.88 26.99
CA LYS A 165 -9.69 -6.19 26.58
C LYS A 165 -10.47 -6.08 25.26
N ASN A 166 -11.34 -5.08 25.11
CA ASN A 166 -12.11 -4.88 23.87
C ASN A 166 -11.21 -4.64 22.66
N MET A 167 -10.18 -3.81 22.79
CA MET A 167 -9.20 -3.59 21.73
C MET A 167 -8.47 -4.87 21.33
N ARG A 168 -8.07 -5.70 22.30
CA ARG A 168 -7.44 -7.01 22.04
C ARG A 168 -8.39 -7.99 21.35
N VAL A 169 -9.63 -8.08 21.81
CA VAL A 169 -10.67 -8.96 21.24
C VAL A 169 -11.02 -8.55 19.82
N LEU A 170 -11.10 -7.25 19.52
CA LEU A 170 -11.34 -6.76 18.16
C LEU A 170 -10.12 -6.97 17.25
N SER A 171 -8.90 -6.82 17.78
CA SER A 171 -7.66 -6.90 16.98
C SER A 171 -7.43 -8.29 16.38
N GLY A 172 -7.93 -9.36 17.00
CA GLY A 172 -7.81 -10.74 16.48
C GLY A 172 -8.50 -10.92 15.11
N PRO A 173 -9.85 -10.90 15.06
CA PRO A 173 -10.58 -10.95 13.80
C PRO A 173 -10.31 -9.71 12.93
N GLY A 174 -10.05 -8.55 13.52
CA GLY A 174 -9.69 -7.34 12.80
C GLY A 174 -8.43 -7.49 11.95
N MET A 175 -7.41 -8.21 12.42
CA MET A 175 -6.21 -8.51 11.64
C MET A 175 -6.52 -9.37 10.42
N VAL A 176 -7.37 -10.39 10.57
CA VAL A 176 -7.78 -11.26 9.45
C VAL A 176 -8.54 -10.44 8.41
N ILE A 177 -9.52 -9.65 8.83
CA ILE A 177 -10.29 -8.75 7.95
C ILE A 177 -9.34 -7.80 7.23
N LEU A 178 -8.37 -7.20 7.94
CA LEU A 178 -7.41 -6.27 7.37
C LEU A 178 -6.57 -6.94 6.27
N ILE A 179 -6.00 -8.12 6.53
CA ILE A 179 -5.15 -8.82 5.55
C ILE A 179 -5.93 -9.16 4.28
N PHE A 180 -7.16 -9.67 4.41
CA PHE A 180 -8.01 -9.96 3.26
C PHE A 180 -8.41 -8.70 2.49
N THR A 181 -8.86 -7.67 3.18
CA THR A 181 -9.28 -6.41 2.54
C THR A 181 -8.11 -5.69 1.87
N VAL A 182 -6.91 -5.67 2.45
CA VAL A 182 -5.69 -5.14 1.81
C VAL A 182 -5.31 -5.98 0.59
N THR A 183 -5.41 -7.31 0.69
CA THR A 183 -5.14 -8.20 -0.45
C THR A 183 -6.06 -7.88 -1.63
N PHE A 184 -7.38 -7.84 -1.42
CA PHE A 184 -8.31 -7.52 -2.49
C PHE A 184 -8.19 -6.06 -2.97
N ALA A 185 -7.97 -5.11 -2.07
CA ALA A 185 -7.71 -3.72 -2.45
C ALA A 185 -6.45 -3.58 -3.33
N SER A 186 -5.39 -4.36 -3.05
CA SER A 186 -4.19 -4.34 -3.88
C SER A 186 -4.43 -4.89 -5.29
N ILE A 187 -5.28 -5.92 -5.39
CA ILE A 187 -5.69 -6.50 -6.67
C ILE A 187 -6.50 -5.46 -7.45
N ASP A 188 -7.49 -4.85 -6.80
CA ASP A 188 -8.37 -3.87 -7.42
C ASP A 188 -7.61 -2.62 -7.85
N TRP A 189 -6.79 -2.03 -6.97
CA TRP A 189 -6.25 -0.69 -7.21
C TRP A 189 -4.92 -0.66 -7.95
N PHE A 190 -4.11 -1.72 -7.85
CA PHE A 190 -2.76 -1.73 -8.40
C PHE A 190 -2.52 -2.86 -9.40
N MET A 191 -2.93 -4.10 -9.08
CA MET A 191 -2.78 -5.21 -10.02
C MET A 191 -3.65 -5.00 -11.27
N SER A 192 -4.87 -4.48 -11.11
CA SER A 192 -5.80 -4.30 -12.23
C SER A 192 -5.40 -3.20 -13.21
N LEU A 193 -4.34 -2.43 -12.93
CA LEU A 193 -3.71 -1.54 -13.93
C LEU A 193 -3.23 -2.33 -15.14
N GLU A 194 -2.77 -3.57 -14.93
CA GLU A 194 -2.45 -4.54 -15.98
C GLU A 194 -3.42 -5.71 -15.86
N ALA A 195 -4.59 -5.60 -16.49
CA ALA A 195 -5.72 -6.49 -16.27
C ALA A 195 -5.44 -7.93 -16.75
N GLU A 196 -4.48 -8.12 -17.64
CA GLU A 196 -4.06 -9.44 -18.13
C GLU A 196 -3.25 -10.21 -17.07
N TRP A 197 -2.43 -9.49 -16.29
CA TRP A 197 -1.51 -10.06 -15.33
C TRP A 197 -2.21 -10.52 -14.04
N PHE A 198 -1.62 -11.50 -13.35
CA PHE A 198 -2.09 -11.95 -12.05
C PHE A 198 -0.93 -12.52 -11.22
N SER A 199 -1.02 -12.37 -9.90
CA SER A 199 -0.06 -12.94 -8.94
C SER A 199 -0.71 -13.16 -7.59
N THR A 200 -0.56 -14.36 -7.03
CA THR A 200 -1.14 -14.72 -5.73
C THR A 200 -0.42 -14.06 -4.55
N ILE A 201 0.89 -13.79 -4.68
CA ILE A 201 1.71 -13.20 -3.60
C ILE A 201 1.59 -11.66 -3.52
N TYR A 202 1.03 -11.03 -4.57
CA TYR A 202 0.96 -9.57 -4.69
C TYR A 202 0.22 -8.88 -3.54
N GLY A 203 -0.86 -9.49 -3.02
CA GLY A 203 -1.56 -8.95 -1.85
C GLY A 203 -0.70 -8.91 -0.59
N PHE A 204 0.05 -9.98 -0.35
CA PHE A 204 0.98 -10.05 0.78
C PHE A 204 2.16 -9.10 0.64
N LEU A 205 2.59 -8.78 -0.59
CA LEU A 205 3.55 -7.72 -0.84
C LEU A 205 3.04 -6.37 -0.32
N PHE A 206 1.78 -6.02 -0.60
CA PHE A 206 1.18 -4.79 -0.10
C PHE A 206 1.01 -4.79 1.42
N VAL A 207 0.58 -5.91 2.01
CA VAL A 207 0.51 -6.05 3.48
C VAL A 207 1.87 -5.80 4.13
N ALA A 208 2.94 -6.44 3.62
CA ALA A 208 4.29 -6.25 4.12
C ALA A 208 4.81 -4.83 3.87
N ALA A 209 4.62 -4.29 2.66
CA ALA A 209 5.10 -2.97 2.26
C ALA A 209 4.43 -1.85 3.06
N TRP A 210 3.11 -1.91 3.25
CA TRP A 210 2.37 -0.90 4.02
C TRP A 210 2.72 -0.97 5.51
N THR A 211 2.84 -2.17 6.07
CA THR A 211 3.29 -2.35 7.47
C THR A 211 4.72 -1.82 7.66
N LEU A 212 5.62 -2.09 6.71
CA LEU A 212 6.99 -1.59 6.70
C LEU A 212 7.04 -0.06 6.61
N THR A 213 6.27 0.53 5.69
CA THR A 213 6.16 1.99 5.50
C THR A 213 5.66 2.66 6.77
N ALA A 214 4.62 2.10 7.40
CA ALA A 214 4.08 2.61 8.65
C ALA A 214 5.09 2.51 9.81
N LEU A 215 5.85 1.42 9.91
CA LEU A 215 6.87 1.28 10.95
C LEU A 215 8.01 2.28 10.75
N ALA A 216 8.50 2.43 9.51
CA ALA A 216 9.55 3.40 9.18
C ALA A 216 9.12 4.84 9.48
N PHE A 217 7.89 5.20 9.09
CA PHE A 217 7.29 6.49 9.42
C PHE A 217 7.21 6.69 10.93
N THR A 218 6.72 5.68 11.66
CA THR A 218 6.54 5.72 13.11
C THR A 218 7.87 5.87 13.86
N ILE A 219 8.92 5.17 13.44
CA ILE A 219 10.27 5.30 14.01
C ILE A 219 10.81 6.72 13.77
N THR A 220 10.63 7.26 12.56
CA THR A 220 11.07 8.62 12.21
C THR A 220 10.33 9.68 13.04
N ALA A 221 9.02 9.51 13.18
CA ALA A 221 8.20 10.36 14.03
C ALA A 221 8.65 10.25 15.50
N LEU A 222 8.86 9.05 16.02
CA LEU A 222 9.35 8.83 17.38
C LEU A 222 10.70 9.49 17.61
N ALA A 223 11.66 9.34 16.68
CA ALA A 223 12.99 9.96 16.77
C ALA A 223 12.96 11.50 16.75
N THR A 224 11.96 12.08 16.09
CA THR A 224 11.75 13.53 16.08
C THR A 224 11.11 13.99 17.38
N LEU A 225 10.09 13.26 17.86
CA LEU A 225 9.32 13.61 19.05
C LEU A 225 10.05 13.29 20.37
N SER A 226 10.96 12.31 20.38
CA SER A 226 11.75 11.94 21.56
C SER A 226 12.75 13.02 21.98
N LYS A 227 12.96 14.05 21.15
CA LYS A 227 13.79 15.21 21.48
C LYS A 227 13.07 16.21 22.39
N GLY A 228 11.73 16.17 22.44
CA GLY A 228 10.90 17.08 23.23
C GLY A 228 10.27 16.41 24.46
N GLU A 229 9.85 17.22 25.43
CA GLU A 229 9.05 16.75 26.56
C GLU A 229 7.61 16.41 26.12
N PRO A 230 6.97 15.38 26.71
CA PRO A 230 7.47 14.52 27.79
C PRO A 230 8.18 13.24 27.31
N LEU A 231 8.30 13.02 25.98
CA LEU A 231 8.79 11.76 25.43
C LEU A 231 10.29 11.54 25.69
N ASN A 232 11.08 12.59 25.80
CA ASN A 232 12.51 12.52 26.17
C ASN A 232 12.75 11.81 27.52
N GLN A 233 11.78 11.80 28.43
CA GLN A 233 11.88 11.13 29.74
C GLN A 233 11.44 9.65 29.70
N ILE A 234 10.71 9.25 28.65
CA ILE A 234 10.11 7.90 28.54
C ILE A 234 10.88 7.04 27.54
N VAL A 235 11.37 7.63 26.46
CA VAL A 235 11.98 6.90 25.34
C VAL A 235 13.45 6.62 25.63
N ALA A 236 13.74 5.36 26.00
CA ALA A 236 15.11 4.85 26.12
C ALA A 236 15.69 4.33 24.78
N PRO A 237 17.04 4.28 24.63
CA PRO A 237 17.71 3.71 23.45
C PRO A 237 17.33 2.26 23.16
N LEU A 238 17.01 1.47 24.20
CA LEU A 238 16.57 0.09 24.05
C LEU A 238 15.30 -0.03 23.20
N HIS A 239 14.37 0.93 23.30
CA HIS A 239 13.17 0.94 22.47
C HIS A 239 13.50 1.09 20.99
N PHE A 240 14.46 1.95 20.63
CA PHE A 240 14.91 2.10 19.25
C PHE A 240 15.59 0.84 18.72
N HIS A 241 16.31 0.12 19.57
CA HIS A 241 16.92 -1.16 19.20
C HIS A 241 15.86 -2.23 18.90
N ASP A 242 14.79 -2.32 19.70
CA ASP A 242 13.70 -3.26 19.46
C ASP A 242 12.90 -2.90 18.20
N LEU A 243 12.59 -1.60 17.99
CA LEU A 243 11.96 -1.12 16.77
C LEU A 243 12.85 -1.35 15.53
N GLY A 244 14.16 -1.21 15.68
CA GLY A 244 15.14 -1.49 14.63
C GLY A 244 15.17 -2.97 14.23
N LYS A 245 15.08 -3.90 15.20
CA LYS A 245 14.93 -5.34 14.91
C LYS A 245 13.63 -5.63 14.16
N LEU A 246 12.52 -5.03 14.56
CA LEU A 246 11.24 -5.18 13.87
C LEU A 246 11.29 -4.61 12.45
N LEU A 247 11.93 -3.47 12.26
CA LEU A 247 12.14 -2.86 10.95
C LEU A 247 12.98 -3.78 10.06
N LEU A 248 14.11 -4.28 10.57
CA LEU A 248 14.95 -5.22 9.84
C LEU A 248 14.19 -6.51 9.48
N ALA A 249 13.41 -7.06 10.40
CA ALA A 249 12.59 -8.24 10.14
C ALA A 249 11.55 -7.99 9.04
N LEU A 250 10.88 -6.83 9.04
CA LEU A 250 9.93 -6.45 7.99
C LEU A 250 10.61 -6.18 6.65
N VAL A 251 11.82 -5.59 6.63
CA VAL A 251 12.61 -5.42 5.40
C VAL A 251 13.00 -6.77 4.82
N MET A 252 13.44 -7.71 5.65
CA MET A 252 13.75 -9.08 5.20
C MET A 252 12.50 -9.79 4.66
N LEU A 253 11.36 -9.66 5.34
CA LEU A 253 10.09 -10.25 4.90
C LEU A 253 9.63 -9.66 3.57
N TRP A 254 9.67 -8.35 3.43
CA TRP A 254 9.32 -7.67 2.18
C TRP A 254 10.27 -8.10 1.05
N SER A 255 11.57 -8.11 1.31
CA SER A 255 12.59 -8.53 0.33
C SER A 255 12.38 -9.98 -0.11
N TYR A 256 12.03 -10.86 0.83
CA TYR A 256 11.68 -12.25 0.53
C TYR A 256 10.49 -12.32 -0.42
N PHE A 257 9.36 -11.68 -0.11
CA PHE A 257 8.19 -11.70 -1.01
C PHE A 257 8.49 -11.11 -2.39
N SER A 258 9.21 -9.99 -2.44
CA SER A 258 9.54 -9.30 -3.70
C SER A 258 10.45 -10.16 -4.56
N PHE A 259 11.47 -10.75 -3.95
CA PHE A 259 12.40 -11.63 -4.65
C PHE A 259 11.75 -12.94 -5.07
N SER A 260 10.91 -13.56 -4.22
CA SER A 260 10.16 -14.76 -4.57
C SER A 260 9.22 -14.52 -5.74
N GLN A 261 8.50 -13.39 -5.78
CA GLN A 261 7.68 -13.03 -6.94
C GLN A 261 8.53 -12.93 -8.21
N PHE A 262 9.65 -12.20 -8.13
CA PHE A 262 10.57 -12.05 -9.27
C PHE A 262 11.09 -13.41 -9.77
N LEU A 263 11.58 -14.27 -8.87
CA LEU A 263 12.11 -15.59 -9.23
C LEU A 263 11.05 -16.50 -9.84
N ILE A 264 9.83 -16.52 -9.31
CA ILE A 264 8.76 -17.36 -9.85
C ILE A 264 8.38 -16.90 -11.27
N ILE A 265 8.29 -15.60 -11.50
CA ILE A 265 8.02 -15.04 -12.83
C ILE A 265 9.17 -15.36 -13.79
N LEU A 266 10.41 -15.22 -13.33
CA LEU A 266 11.61 -15.49 -14.12
C LEU A 266 11.72 -16.98 -14.52
N CYS A 267 11.57 -17.89 -13.56
CA CYS A 267 11.63 -19.32 -13.79
C CYS A 267 10.38 -19.87 -14.50
N GLY A 268 9.25 -19.16 -14.39
CA GLY A 268 7.97 -19.61 -14.88
C GLY A 268 7.89 -19.78 -16.39
N ALA A 269 8.66 -19.02 -17.17
CA ALA A 269 8.72 -19.06 -18.65
C ALA A 269 7.40 -19.47 -19.34
N VAL A 270 6.26 -18.98 -18.83
CA VAL A 270 4.97 -19.09 -19.49
C VAL A 270 4.88 -17.83 -20.37
N PRO A 271 4.43 -17.91 -21.64
CA PRO A 271 4.31 -16.74 -22.50
C PRO A 271 3.21 -15.83 -21.96
N VAL A 272 3.59 -14.98 -21.03
CA VAL A 272 2.83 -13.84 -20.50
C VAL A 272 3.43 -12.60 -21.17
N PRO A 273 2.63 -11.56 -21.51
CA PRO A 273 3.08 -10.36 -22.26
C PRO A 273 4.32 -9.61 -21.72
N VAL A 274 4.79 -9.97 -20.54
CA VAL A 274 6.00 -9.45 -19.91
C VAL A 274 7.26 -9.86 -20.70
N ILE A 275 7.33 -11.09 -21.23
CA ILE A 275 8.52 -11.55 -21.97
C ILE A 275 8.67 -10.77 -23.29
N THR A 276 7.56 -10.49 -23.98
CA THR A 276 7.57 -9.71 -25.23
C THR A 276 8.06 -8.28 -25.03
N LYS A 277 7.80 -7.64 -23.87
CA LYS A 277 8.32 -6.30 -23.54
C LYS A 277 9.84 -6.31 -23.28
N PHE A 278 10.36 -7.32 -22.59
CA PHE A 278 11.82 -7.43 -22.36
C PHE A 278 12.58 -7.77 -23.65
N GLU A 279 12.02 -8.61 -24.52
CA GLU A 279 12.59 -8.91 -25.84
C GLU A 279 12.60 -7.69 -26.77
N THR A 280 11.57 -6.85 -26.74
CA THR A 280 11.55 -5.61 -27.54
C THR A 280 12.53 -4.56 -27.00
N GLN A 281 12.73 -4.48 -25.69
CA GLN A 281 13.71 -3.56 -25.10
C GLN A 281 15.16 -3.99 -25.34
N SER A 282 15.47 -5.30 -25.29
CA SER A 282 16.81 -5.82 -25.61
C SER A 282 17.13 -5.71 -27.10
N ALA A 283 16.18 -6.01 -27.99
CA ALA A 283 16.36 -5.85 -29.44
C ALA A 283 16.58 -4.39 -29.85
N GLN A 284 15.91 -3.42 -29.20
CA GLN A 284 16.15 -2.00 -29.44
C GLN A 284 17.50 -1.51 -28.90
N ALA A 285 18.03 -2.14 -27.85
CA ALA A 285 19.36 -1.84 -27.32
C ALA A 285 20.48 -2.31 -28.26
N ASP A 286 20.34 -3.50 -28.87
CA ASP A 286 21.30 -4.03 -29.85
C ASP A 286 21.29 -3.23 -31.17
N THR A 287 20.13 -2.72 -31.57
CA THR A 287 20.02 -1.88 -32.78
C THR A 287 20.66 -0.50 -32.59
N ARG A 288 20.71 0.02 -31.34
CA ARG A 288 21.34 1.31 -31.01
C ARG A 288 22.84 1.22 -30.75
N SER A 289 23.39 0.05 -30.44
CA SER A 289 24.81 -0.13 -30.11
C SER A 289 25.71 -0.30 -31.34
N GLY A 290 25.14 -0.41 -32.54
CA GLY A 290 25.92 -0.59 -33.77
C GLY A 290 26.75 -1.88 -33.81
N ALA A 291 26.40 -2.87 -32.99
CA ALA A 291 27.00 -4.21 -33.03
C ALA A 291 26.48 -4.96 -34.27
N GLY A 292 27.02 -4.60 -35.43
CA GLY A 292 26.81 -5.30 -36.68
C GLY A 292 27.20 -6.78 -36.57
N ALA A 293 26.29 -7.63 -37.04
CA ALA A 293 26.49 -8.98 -37.54
C ALA A 293 27.93 -9.51 -37.46
N ARG A 294 28.27 -10.21 -36.37
CA ARG A 294 29.37 -11.17 -36.33
C ARG A 294 28.97 -12.37 -35.49
N ASP A 295 28.89 -13.51 -36.17
CA ASP A 295 28.91 -14.89 -35.68
C ASP A 295 28.15 -15.19 -34.38
N ALA A 296 26.86 -15.50 -34.52
CA ALA A 296 26.14 -16.26 -33.52
C ALA A 296 26.60 -17.73 -33.56
N PRO A 297 27.12 -18.34 -32.49
CA PRO A 297 27.23 -19.78 -32.41
C PRO A 297 25.81 -20.36 -32.29
N ASP A 298 25.53 -21.42 -33.04
CA ASP A 298 24.27 -22.17 -33.06
C ASP A 298 23.58 -22.22 -31.68
N ARG A 299 22.54 -21.39 -31.51
CA ARG A 299 21.61 -21.51 -30.39
C ARG A 299 20.33 -22.16 -30.89
N PHE A 300 20.13 -23.37 -30.38
CA PHE A 300 18.97 -24.24 -30.42
C PHE A 300 17.69 -23.59 -30.99
N VAL A 301 17.33 -23.98 -32.22
CA VAL A 301 15.99 -23.77 -32.79
C VAL A 301 15.15 -25.00 -32.41
N PRO A 302 14.12 -24.89 -31.55
CA PRO A 302 13.12 -25.95 -31.44
C PRO A 302 12.29 -25.91 -32.72
N GLY A 303 12.40 -26.99 -33.50
CA GLY A 303 11.89 -27.09 -34.85
C GLY A 303 10.41 -26.76 -35.00
N ALA A 304 10.12 -26.07 -36.10
CA ALA A 304 8.86 -26.20 -36.80
C ALA A 304 8.62 -27.69 -37.10
N GLY A 305 7.67 -28.30 -36.40
CA GLY A 305 7.35 -29.72 -36.50
C GLY A 305 5.84 -29.95 -36.63
N THR A 306 5.37 -29.85 -37.86
CA THR A 306 4.40 -30.77 -38.49
C THR A 306 3.04 -31.01 -37.80
N ARG A 307 1.98 -30.49 -38.43
CA ARG A 307 0.62 -31.04 -38.31
C ARG A 307 0.66 -32.54 -38.65
N ILE A 308 0.10 -33.37 -37.80
CA ILE A 308 -0.39 -34.69 -38.19
C ILE A 308 -1.88 -34.76 -37.85
N ARG A 309 -2.68 -34.97 -38.89
CA ARG A 309 -4.09 -35.36 -38.81
C ARG A 309 -4.19 -36.80 -38.31
N SER A 310 -5.10 -37.05 -37.38
CA SER A 310 -6.03 -38.19 -37.37
C SER A 310 -7.13 -37.91 -36.37
#